data_AF-A0A369JZL0-F1
#
_entry.id   AF-A0A369JZL0-F1
#
_cell.length_a   1.000
_cell.length_b   1.000
_cell.length_c   1.000
_cell.angle_alpha   90.00
_cell.angle_beta   90.00
_cell.angle_gamma   90.00
#
_symmetry.space_group_name_H-M   'P 1'
#
loop_
_entity.id
_entity.type
_entity.pdbx_description
1 polymer ?
#
loop_
_entity_poly.entity_id
_entity_poly.type
_entity_poly.pdbx_seq_one_letter_code
_entity_poly.pdbx_strand_id
1 'polypeptide(L)'
;MTPGPNEPTAEQLQHYLKIIVDDLVKLYEEGIVYSIPGSSQEYLARDGETHRKHCYEWKSLETESAHAEFFSKYGARWTELARLTYFDLVRYTVVDPMHNFLLGIVKTQWYSQWIKTNTLRASTDKKPREVELIHQFLENFESPLWAGRLPLHVGEPAGGSLTADEYKFAMTALWAIIIPVVWETFLGEAHSDFQAAEKRYEKAFEKYKTDLSAWTKAQGKKMRSKTTPTASVDKQPNPPNPPSPRMHEDEPYNFLRLSTCLKIFMGSSVHEENIPRAVELLEEYLLYLTQF
;
A
#
# COMPACT_ATOMS: atom_id res chain seq x y z
N MET A 1 -37.04 -11.61 16.18
CA MET A 1 -36.38 -12.84 16.67
C MET A 1 -35.96 -12.56 18.09
N THR A 2 -36.40 -13.36 19.06
CA THR A 2 -35.93 -13.23 20.44
C THR A 2 -34.51 -13.78 20.53
N PRO A 3 -33.53 -13.01 21.03
CA PRO A 3 -32.15 -13.47 21.10
C PRO A 3 -32.05 -14.72 21.97
N GLY A 4 -31.22 -15.67 21.54
CA GLY A 4 -30.90 -16.86 22.30
C GLY A 4 -30.26 -16.54 23.66
N PRO A 5 -30.19 -17.50 24.58
CA PRO A 5 -29.73 -17.27 25.96
C PRO A 5 -28.29 -16.74 26.08
N ASN A 6 -27.47 -16.87 25.04
CA ASN A 6 -26.10 -16.36 24.96
C ASN A 6 -25.92 -15.26 23.90
N GLU A 7 -27.00 -14.81 23.27
CA GLU A 7 -26.95 -13.77 22.24
C GLU A 7 -27.14 -12.39 22.89
N PRO A 8 -26.41 -11.36 22.42
CA PRO A 8 -26.62 -10.01 22.90
C PRO A 8 -28.06 -9.56 22.62
N THR A 9 -28.66 -8.91 23.62
CA THR A 9 -29.98 -8.28 23.49
C THR A 9 -29.98 -7.19 22.41
N ALA A 10 -31.17 -6.83 21.92
CA ALA A 10 -31.29 -5.76 20.93
C ALA A 10 -30.70 -4.44 21.43
N GLU A 11 -30.85 -4.15 22.72
CA GLU A 11 -30.29 -2.97 23.39
C GLU A 11 -28.76 -3.05 23.48
N GLN A 12 -28.20 -4.22 23.84
CA GLN A 12 -26.75 -4.41 23.84
C GLN A 12 -26.15 -4.28 22.44
N LEU A 13 -26.84 -4.77 21.40
CA LEU A 13 -26.44 -4.56 20.02
C LEU A 13 -26.37 -3.07 19.64
N GLN A 14 -27.29 -2.23 20.12
CA GLN A 14 -27.20 -0.78 19.87
C GLN A 14 -25.98 -0.14 20.52
N HIS A 15 -25.53 -0.61 21.68
CA HIS A 15 -24.31 -0.10 22.31
C HIS A 15 -23.07 -0.42 21.47
N TYR A 16 -22.99 -1.64 20.92
CA TYR A 16 -21.91 -2.02 19.99
C TYR A 16 -21.96 -1.22 18.69
N LEU A 17 -23.16 -1.02 18.13
CA LEU A 17 -23.34 -0.29 16.88
C LEU A 17 -23.05 1.21 17.04
N LYS A 18 -23.31 1.79 18.22
CA LYS A 18 -23.15 3.23 18.45
C LYS A 18 -21.76 3.73 18.05
N ILE A 19 -20.70 3.04 18.47
CA ILE A 19 -19.31 3.45 18.20
C ILE A 19 -19.07 3.51 16.69
N ILE A 20 -19.52 2.49 15.96
CA ILE A 20 -19.36 2.41 14.50
C ILE A 20 -20.23 3.47 13.80
N VAL A 21 -21.47 3.63 14.24
CA VAL A 21 -22.43 4.54 13.62
C VAL A 21 -22.03 6.00 13.83
N ASP A 22 -21.49 6.37 15.00
CA ASP A 22 -21.01 7.74 15.26
C ASP A 22 -19.91 8.14 14.25
N ASP A 23 -18.98 7.24 13.92
CA ASP A 23 -17.94 7.47 12.92
C ASP A 23 -18.51 7.46 11.49
N LEU A 24 -19.43 6.54 11.18
CA LEU A 24 -20.09 6.49 9.87
C LEU A 24 -20.93 7.76 9.60
N VAL A 25 -21.55 8.35 10.62
CA VAL A 25 -22.29 9.61 10.49
C VAL A 25 -21.35 10.75 10.11
N LYS A 26 -20.20 10.91 10.80
CA LYS A 26 -19.20 11.92 10.43
C LYS A 26 -18.71 11.73 9.00
N LEU A 27 -18.38 10.50 8.64
CA LEU A 27 -17.96 10.16 7.27
C LEU A 27 -19.03 10.45 6.22
N TYR A 28 -20.30 10.25 6.56
CA TYR A 28 -21.42 10.51 5.66
C TYR A 28 -21.71 12.01 5.49
N GLU A 29 -21.67 12.78 6.58
CA GLU A 29 -22.02 14.20 6.58
C GLU A 29 -20.88 15.09 6.10
N GLU A 30 -19.66 14.83 6.57
CA GLU A 30 -18.49 15.67 6.31
C GLU A 30 -17.67 15.17 5.11
N GLY A 31 -17.73 13.86 4.81
CA GLY A 31 -16.85 13.21 3.85
C GLY A 31 -15.39 13.18 4.30
N ILE A 32 -14.50 12.68 3.44
CA ILE A 32 -13.05 12.85 3.64
C ILE A 32 -12.46 13.45 2.37
N VAL A 33 -11.75 14.57 2.53
CA VAL A 33 -11.00 15.22 1.44
C VAL A 33 -9.52 14.92 1.64
N TYR A 34 -8.95 14.12 0.75
CA TYR A 34 -7.50 13.88 0.70
C TYR A 34 -6.86 14.77 -0.37
N SER A 35 -5.92 15.62 0.03
CA SER A 35 -5.08 16.36 -0.92
C SER A 35 -3.90 15.49 -1.31
N ILE A 36 -3.84 15.06 -2.57
CA ILE A 36 -2.70 14.29 -3.10
C ILE A 36 -1.66 15.30 -3.61
N PRO A 37 -0.43 15.32 -3.06
CA PRO A 37 0.61 16.21 -3.55
C PRO A 37 0.90 15.95 -5.03
N GLY A 38 0.73 16.98 -5.88
CA GLY A 38 0.99 16.91 -7.31
C GLY A 38 -0.20 16.58 -8.21
N SER A 39 -1.39 16.26 -7.67
CA SER A 39 -2.62 16.22 -8.48
C SER A 39 -3.27 17.60 -8.50
N SER A 40 -3.29 18.27 -9.66
CA SER A 40 -4.06 19.51 -9.85
C SER A 40 -5.56 19.27 -10.04
N GLN A 41 -6.00 18.02 -9.99
CA GLN A 41 -7.38 17.62 -10.20
C GLN A 41 -8.08 17.51 -8.85
N GLU A 42 -8.96 18.46 -8.55
CA GLU A 42 -9.97 18.28 -7.52
C GLU A 42 -10.86 17.10 -7.94
N TYR A 43 -10.80 16.00 -7.19
CA TYR A 43 -11.73 14.90 -7.38
C TYR A 43 -13.09 15.34 -6.85
N LEU A 44 -14.01 15.67 -7.75
CA LEU A 44 -15.39 15.99 -7.39
C LEU A 44 -16.04 14.80 -6.69
N ALA A 45 -16.84 15.08 -5.66
CA ALA A 45 -17.61 14.07 -4.95
C ALA A 45 -18.44 13.24 -5.95
N ARG A 46 -18.40 11.91 -5.80
CA ARG A 46 -19.14 11.01 -6.68
C ARG A 46 -20.62 11.06 -6.31
N ASP A 47 -21.46 11.28 -7.32
CA ASP A 47 -22.92 11.29 -7.18
C ASP A 47 -23.53 9.91 -7.50
N GLY A 48 -24.54 9.51 -6.72
CA GLY A 48 -25.18 8.21 -6.82
C GLY A 48 -25.97 8.01 -8.12
N GLU A 49 -26.68 9.05 -8.59
CA GLU A 49 -27.45 8.98 -9.84
C GLU A 49 -26.53 8.90 -11.06
N THR A 50 -25.49 9.74 -11.07
CA THR A 50 -24.46 9.74 -12.11
C THR A 50 -23.74 8.40 -12.15
N HIS A 51 -23.37 7.84 -11.00
CA HIS A 51 -22.74 6.52 -10.94
C HIS A 51 -23.67 5.43 -11.47
N ARG A 52 -24.96 5.46 -11.11
CA ARG A 52 -25.96 4.52 -11.64
C ARG A 52 -26.07 4.62 -13.16
N LYS A 53 -26.11 5.84 -13.71
CA LYS A 53 -26.13 6.06 -15.16
C LYS A 53 -24.91 5.41 -15.82
N HIS A 54 -23.72 5.63 -15.25
CA HIS A 54 -22.49 5.01 -15.73
C HIS A 54 -22.52 3.47 -15.65
N CYS A 55 -23.17 2.87 -14.64
CA CYS A 55 -23.35 1.42 -14.60
C CYS A 55 -24.17 0.89 -15.80
N TYR A 56 -25.24 1.59 -16.19
CA TYR A 56 -26.05 1.22 -17.36
C TYR A 56 -25.32 1.46 -18.68
N GLU A 57 -24.57 2.56 -18.79
CA GLU A 57 -23.70 2.83 -19.94
C GLU A 57 -22.66 1.72 -20.09
N TRP A 58 -21.98 1.34 -19.00
CA TRP A 58 -21.04 0.22 -18.99
C TRP A 58 -21.71 -1.09 -19.44
N LYS A 59 -22.93 -1.38 -18.97
CA LYS A 59 -23.71 -2.57 -19.37
C LYS A 59 -23.99 -2.61 -20.88
N SER A 60 -24.17 -1.44 -21.51
CA SER A 60 -24.50 -1.32 -22.93
C SER A 60 -23.29 -1.51 -23.86
N LEU A 61 -22.06 -1.47 -23.32
CA LEU A 61 -20.84 -1.68 -24.11
C LEU A 61 -20.69 -3.16 -24.48
N GLU A 62 -20.23 -3.42 -25.71
CA GLU A 62 -20.17 -4.78 -26.28
C GLU A 62 -18.82 -5.48 -26.10
N THR A 63 -17.74 -4.72 -25.86
CA THR A 63 -16.38 -5.26 -25.84
C THR A 63 -15.73 -5.13 -24.48
N GLU A 64 -14.94 -6.14 -24.12
CA GLU A 64 -14.18 -6.17 -22.87
C GLU A 64 -13.14 -5.03 -22.80
N SER A 65 -12.57 -4.64 -23.95
CA SER A 65 -11.70 -3.46 -24.04
C SER A 65 -12.44 -2.17 -23.68
N ALA A 66 -13.66 -1.97 -24.21
CA ALA A 66 -14.46 -0.79 -23.89
C ALA A 66 -14.89 -0.80 -22.41
N HIS A 67 -15.22 -1.97 -21.85
CA HIS A 67 -15.48 -2.13 -20.43
C HIS A 67 -14.30 -1.72 -19.56
N ALA A 68 -13.08 -2.13 -19.93
CA ALA A 68 -11.86 -1.79 -19.20
C ALA A 68 -11.54 -0.29 -19.28
N GLU A 69 -11.65 0.31 -20.46
CA GLU A 69 -11.42 1.75 -20.66
C GLU A 69 -12.45 2.59 -19.90
N PHE A 70 -13.74 2.22 -19.98
CA PHE A 70 -14.81 2.90 -19.26
C PHE A 70 -14.64 2.79 -17.74
N PHE A 71 -14.28 1.59 -17.24
CA PHE A 71 -14.00 1.40 -15.83
C PHE A 71 -12.80 2.23 -15.36
N SER A 72 -11.73 2.31 -16.16
CA SER A 72 -10.56 3.15 -15.85
C SER A 72 -10.94 4.64 -15.74
N LYS A 73 -11.82 5.11 -16.63
CA LYS A 73 -12.25 6.51 -16.68
C LYS A 73 -13.25 6.89 -15.59
N TYR A 74 -14.26 6.06 -15.34
CA TYR A 74 -15.39 6.42 -14.47
C TYR A 74 -15.47 5.61 -13.16
N GLY A 75 -14.71 4.51 -13.05
CA GLY A 75 -14.73 3.62 -11.89
C GLY A 75 -16.08 2.93 -11.65
N ALA A 76 -16.90 2.77 -12.69
CA ALA A 76 -18.23 2.16 -12.62
C ALA A 76 -18.27 0.85 -13.41
N ARG A 77 -19.00 -0.15 -12.90
CA ARG A 77 -19.31 -1.42 -13.56
C ARG A 77 -20.78 -1.76 -13.37
N TRP A 78 -21.34 -2.58 -14.25
CA TRP A 78 -22.69 -3.09 -14.05
C TRP A 78 -22.78 -3.92 -12.76
N THR A 79 -23.82 -3.65 -11.98
CA THR A 79 -24.26 -4.48 -10.85
C THR A 79 -25.77 -4.52 -10.87
N GLU A 80 -26.38 -5.67 -10.56
CA GLU A 80 -27.85 -5.77 -10.50
C GLU A 80 -28.46 -4.87 -9.42
N LEU A 81 -27.68 -4.50 -8.38
CA LEU A 81 -28.10 -3.53 -7.37
C LEU A 81 -28.40 -2.14 -7.97
N ALA A 82 -27.83 -1.81 -9.13
CA ALA A 82 -28.11 -0.55 -9.85
C ALA A 82 -29.59 -0.42 -10.29
N ARG A 83 -30.36 -1.51 -10.28
CA ARG A 83 -31.80 -1.50 -10.59
C ARG A 83 -32.66 -1.02 -9.42
N LEU A 84 -32.15 -1.10 -8.19
CA LEU A 84 -32.89 -0.74 -6.98
C LEU A 84 -32.82 0.77 -6.82
N THR A 85 -33.90 1.48 -7.18
CA THR A 85 -33.94 2.95 -7.18
C THR A 85 -33.72 3.56 -5.79
N TYR A 86 -34.10 2.85 -4.74
CA TYR A 86 -33.89 3.25 -3.34
C TYR A 86 -32.45 3.03 -2.85
N PHE A 87 -31.66 2.21 -3.56
CA PHE A 87 -30.30 1.87 -3.14
C PHE A 87 -29.29 2.80 -3.82
N ASP A 88 -28.65 3.67 -3.05
CA ASP A 88 -27.57 4.52 -3.53
C ASP A 88 -26.25 3.74 -3.51
N LEU A 89 -25.73 3.40 -4.70
CA LEU A 89 -24.50 2.62 -4.86
C LEU A 89 -23.27 3.33 -4.30
N VAL A 90 -23.27 4.66 -4.23
CA VAL A 90 -22.12 5.41 -3.70
C VAL A 90 -22.22 5.49 -2.19
N ARG A 91 -23.40 5.83 -1.66
CA ARG A 91 -23.60 6.06 -0.22
C ARG A 91 -23.76 4.79 0.61
N TYR A 92 -24.25 3.70 0.01
CA TYR A 92 -24.54 2.45 0.71
C TYR A 92 -23.53 1.34 0.39
N THR A 93 -22.39 1.68 -0.20
CA THR A 93 -21.27 0.74 -0.30
C THR A 93 -20.71 0.49 1.09
N VAL A 94 -20.83 -0.76 1.55
CA VAL A 94 -20.23 -1.20 2.79
C VAL A 94 -18.72 -1.28 2.59
N VAL A 95 -18.00 -0.47 3.35
CA VAL A 95 -16.54 -0.58 3.47
C VAL A 95 -16.26 -1.90 4.17
N ASP A 96 -15.49 -2.79 3.56
CA ASP A 96 -15.03 -4.02 4.20
C ASP A 96 -13.75 -3.72 4.98
N PRO A 97 -13.83 -3.50 6.31
CA PRO A 97 -12.66 -3.11 7.09
C PRO A 97 -11.59 -4.20 7.09
N MET A 98 -11.97 -5.49 7.04
CA MET A 98 -11.04 -6.61 7.11
C MET A 98 -10.18 -6.68 5.84
N HIS A 99 -10.82 -6.60 4.66
CA HIS A 99 -10.07 -6.60 3.39
C HIS A 99 -9.28 -5.31 3.20
N ASN A 100 -9.80 -4.16 3.63
CA ASN A 100 -9.06 -2.90 3.54
C ASN A 100 -7.83 -2.88 4.45
N PHE A 101 -7.91 -3.45 5.65
CA PHE A 101 -6.74 -3.54 6.51
C PHE A 101 -5.74 -4.59 6.03
N LEU A 102 -6.19 -5.84 5.81
CA LEU A 102 -5.29 -6.96 5.56
C LEU A 102 -4.81 -7.00 4.10
N LEU A 103 -5.73 -6.87 3.14
CA LEU A 103 -5.38 -6.87 1.71
C LEU A 103 -5.10 -5.47 1.15
N GLY A 104 -5.48 -4.41 1.86
CA GLY A 104 -5.09 -3.04 1.54
C GLY A 104 -3.78 -2.67 2.25
N ILE A 105 -3.85 -2.32 3.54
CA ILE A 105 -2.72 -1.75 4.28
C ILE A 105 -1.56 -2.76 4.46
N VAL A 106 -1.83 -3.91 5.06
CA VAL A 106 -0.79 -4.91 5.39
C VAL A 106 -0.13 -5.46 4.13
N LYS A 107 -0.93 -5.82 3.12
CA LYS A 107 -0.40 -6.23 1.82
C LYS A 107 0.42 -5.13 1.15
N THR A 108 0.02 -3.87 1.27
CA THR A 108 0.81 -2.75 0.73
C THR A 108 2.16 -2.65 1.42
N GLN A 109 2.19 -2.73 2.75
CA GLN A 109 3.44 -2.76 3.51
C GLN A 109 4.35 -3.92 3.08
N TRP A 110 3.83 -5.14 3.13
CA TRP A 110 4.60 -6.34 2.82
C TRP A 110 5.03 -6.38 1.35
N TYR A 111 4.09 -6.31 0.42
CA TYR A 111 4.35 -6.61 -0.98
C TYR A 111 4.76 -5.38 -1.78
N SER A 112 3.98 -4.29 -1.69
CA SER A 112 4.22 -3.10 -2.50
C SER A 112 5.44 -2.32 -2.02
N GLN A 113 5.58 -2.14 -0.70
CA GLN A 113 6.73 -1.45 -0.12
C GLN A 113 7.89 -2.42 0.01
N TRP A 114 7.77 -3.54 0.73
CA TRP A 114 8.99 -4.30 1.03
C TRP A 114 9.51 -5.20 -0.08
N ILE A 115 8.64 -5.95 -0.75
CA ILE A 115 9.08 -6.89 -1.81
C ILE A 115 9.37 -6.15 -3.12
N LYS A 116 8.41 -5.36 -3.64
CA LYS A 116 8.55 -4.73 -4.97
C LYS A 116 9.65 -3.68 -5.05
N THR A 117 9.88 -2.91 -3.99
CA THR A 117 11.00 -1.93 -3.96
C THR A 117 12.34 -2.58 -3.60
N ASN A 118 12.34 -3.89 -3.34
CA ASN A 118 13.48 -4.66 -2.86
C ASN A 118 13.96 -4.27 -1.45
N THR A 119 13.17 -3.63 -0.58
CA THR A 119 13.50 -3.48 0.86
C THR A 119 13.80 -4.79 1.56
N LEU A 120 13.15 -5.87 1.14
CA LEU A 120 13.53 -7.25 1.51
C LEU A 120 13.88 -7.98 0.22
N ARG A 121 15.16 -8.33 0.04
CA ARG A 121 15.61 -9.00 -1.18
C ARG A 121 15.41 -10.50 -1.06
N ALA A 122 14.97 -11.12 -2.15
CA ALA A 122 15.03 -12.56 -2.31
C ALA A 122 16.50 -13.05 -2.26
N SER A 123 16.70 -14.28 -1.81
CA SER A 123 18.02 -14.89 -1.82
C SER A 123 18.57 -15.03 -3.23
N THR A 124 19.89 -15.08 -3.31
CA THR A 124 20.60 -15.47 -4.53
C THR A 124 21.44 -16.69 -4.23
N ASP A 125 21.74 -17.53 -5.23
CA ASP A 125 22.55 -18.75 -5.08
C ASP A 125 23.88 -18.56 -4.33
N LYS A 126 24.39 -17.32 -4.29
CA LYS A 126 25.68 -16.96 -3.69
C LYS A 126 25.58 -16.31 -2.32
N LYS A 127 24.41 -15.79 -1.94
CA LYS A 127 24.26 -15.03 -0.69
C LYS A 127 22.83 -15.13 -0.17
N PRO A 128 22.62 -15.68 1.05
CA PRO A 128 21.34 -15.62 1.72
C PRO A 128 20.99 -14.15 2.03
N ARG A 129 19.73 -13.79 1.83
CA ARG A 129 19.23 -12.41 1.96
C ARG A 129 18.12 -12.29 2.99
N GLU A 130 17.51 -11.12 3.06
CA GLU A 130 16.52 -10.77 4.08
C GLU A 130 15.33 -11.75 4.10
N VAL A 131 14.82 -12.11 2.93
CA VAL A 131 13.65 -13.02 2.79
C VAL A 131 13.98 -14.45 3.23
N GLU A 132 15.21 -14.91 3.05
CA GLU A 132 15.65 -16.24 3.47
C GLU A 132 15.69 -16.41 4.97
N LEU A 133 16.08 -15.36 5.70
CA LEU A 133 16.01 -15.41 7.16
C LEU A 133 14.56 -15.60 7.64
N ILE A 134 13.59 -15.04 6.91
CA ILE A 134 12.16 -15.27 7.16
C ILE A 134 11.79 -16.72 6.83
N HIS A 135 12.24 -17.27 5.69
CA HIS A 135 11.95 -18.67 5.32
C HIS A 135 12.54 -19.67 6.32
N GLN A 136 13.80 -19.48 6.74
CA GLN A 136 14.44 -20.30 7.77
C GLN A 136 13.71 -20.21 9.11
N PHE A 137 13.20 -19.03 9.46
CA PHE A 137 12.36 -18.89 10.64
C PHE A 137 11.05 -19.69 10.49
N LEU A 138 10.38 -19.60 9.33
CA LEU A 138 9.13 -20.33 9.06
C LEU A 138 9.32 -21.85 9.05
N GLU A 139 10.45 -22.36 8.57
CA GLU A 139 10.77 -23.79 8.58
C GLU A 139 10.86 -24.35 10.02
N ASN A 140 11.36 -23.55 10.94
CA ASN A 140 11.59 -23.95 12.33
C ASN A 140 10.44 -23.53 13.27
N PHE A 141 9.52 -22.70 12.80
CA PHE A 141 8.43 -22.17 13.62
C PHE A 141 7.29 -23.18 13.76
N GLU A 142 7.07 -23.66 14.98
CA GLU A 142 5.93 -24.51 15.30
C GLU A 142 4.67 -23.66 15.57
N SER A 143 3.79 -23.57 14.57
CA SER A 143 2.50 -22.89 14.72
C SER A 143 1.46 -23.76 15.45
N PRO A 144 0.74 -23.21 16.46
CA PRO A 144 -0.41 -23.89 17.07
C PRO A 144 -1.46 -24.30 16.02
N LEU A 145 -2.14 -25.43 16.23
CA LEU A 145 -3.13 -25.97 15.27
C LEU A 145 -4.30 -25.02 14.97
N TRP A 146 -4.64 -24.15 15.91
CA TRP A 146 -5.71 -23.15 15.78
C TRP A 146 -5.23 -21.86 15.11
N ALA A 147 -3.92 -21.69 14.97
CA ALA A 147 -3.31 -20.55 14.30
C ALA A 147 -3.02 -20.89 12.83
N GLY A 148 -3.03 -19.88 11.96
CA GLY A 148 -2.74 -20.06 10.54
C GLY A 148 -1.33 -20.62 10.30
N ARG A 149 -1.04 -20.92 9.03
CA ARG A 149 0.33 -21.23 8.55
C ARG A 149 0.63 -20.34 7.36
N LEU A 150 1.87 -19.90 7.26
CA LEU A 150 2.33 -19.18 6.07
C LEU A 150 2.94 -20.14 5.04
N PRO A 151 2.81 -19.84 3.74
CA PRO A 151 3.61 -20.48 2.71
C PRO A 151 5.10 -20.31 3.00
N LEU A 152 5.88 -21.37 2.79
CA LEU A 152 7.31 -21.39 3.11
C LEU A 152 8.09 -20.30 2.34
N HIS A 153 7.78 -20.13 1.06
CA HIS A 153 8.45 -19.18 0.16
C HIS A 153 7.73 -17.83 0.08
N VAL A 154 7.17 -17.35 1.20
CA VAL A 154 6.44 -16.08 1.25
C VAL A 154 7.30 -14.92 0.74
N GLY A 155 6.71 -14.05 -0.08
CA GLY A 155 7.42 -12.91 -0.69
C GLY A 155 8.07 -13.23 -2.04
N GLU A 156 8.14 -14.50 -2.42
CA GLU A 156 8.62 -14.93 -3.74
C GLU A 156 7.46 -15.41 -4.63
N PRO A 157 7.61 -15.41 -5.97
CA PRO A 157 6.58 -15.94 -6.87
C PRO A 157 6.14 -17.37 -6.53
N ALA A 158 7.05 -18.20 -6.00
CA ALA A 158 6.77 -19.58 -5.60
C ALA A 158 5.85 -19.70 -4.37
N GLY A 159 5.85 -18.70 -3.48
CA GLY A 159 4.99 -18.67 -2.28
C GLY A 159 3.56 -18.21 -2.54
N GLY A 160 3.26 -17.72 -3.74
CA GLY A 160 1.93 -17.22 -4.09
C GLY A 160 1.54 -15.93 -3.37
N SER A 161 0.26 -15.57 -3.50
CA SER A 161 -0.33 -14.44 -2.76
C SER A 161 -0.93 -14.93 -1.45
N LEU A 162 -0.73 -14.17 -0.37
CA LEU A 162 -1.35 -14.47 0.91
C LEU A 162 -2.83 -14.06 0.93
N THR A 163 -3.61 -14.86 1.63
CA THR A 163 -5.00 -14.60 2.02
C THR A 163 -5.06 -13.61 3.19
N ALA A 164 -6.25 -13.05 3.45
CA ALA A 164 -6.45 -12.14 4.58
C ALA A 164 -6.08 -12.80 5.92
N ASP A 165 -6.48 -14.06 6.13
CA ASP A 165 -6.17 -14.78 7.38
C ASP A 165 -4.68 -15.05 7.56
N GLU A 166 -3.97 -15.39 6.47
CA GLU A 166 -2.51 -15.53 6.48
C GLU A 166 -1.82 -14.20 6.83
N TYR A 167 -2.26 -13.07 6.26
CA TYR A 167 -1.76 -11.76 6.64
C TYR A 167 -2.03 -11.43 8.11
N LYS A 168 -3.22 -11.74 8.61
CA LYS A 168 -3.58 -11.57 10.03
C LYS A 168 -2.62 -12.35 10.92
N PHE A 169 -2.39 -13.63 10.62
CA PHE A 169 -1.48 -14.47 11.38
C PHE A 169 -0.03 -13.97 11.32
N ALA A 170 0.42 -13.59 10.13
CA ALA A 170 1.76 -13.05 9.92
C ALA A 170 2.00 -11.80 10.79
N MET A 171 1.09 -10.83 10.73
CA MET A 171 1.22 -9.56 11.42
C MET A 171 1.16 -9.69 12.93
N THR A 172 0.26 -10.52 13.44
CA THR A 172 -0.04 -10.57 14.88
C THR A 172 0.84 -11.53 15.67
N ALA A 173 1.56 -12.42 14.99
CA ALA A 173 2.44 -13.42 15.61
C ALA A 173 3.84 -13.45 14.98
N LEU A 174 3.96 -13.90 13.73
CA LEU A 174 5.25 -14.27 13.13
C LEU A 174 6.15 -13.06 12.87
N TRP A 175 5.66 -12.11 12.08
CA TRP A 175 6.43 -10.95 11.64
C TRP A 175 6.73 -9.98 12.77
N ALA A 176 5.89 -9.91 13.80
CA ALA A 176 6.19 -9.17 15.02
C ALA A 176 7.48 -9.63 15.71
N ILE A 177 7.90 -10.88 15.48
CA ILE A 177 9.13 -11.47 16.00
C ILE A 177 10.27 -11.35 14.98
N ILE A 178 10.05 -11.82 13.75
CA ILE A 178 11.15 -11.97 12.78
C ILE A 178 11.54 -10.67 12.07
N ILE A 179 10.63 -9.73 11.84
CA ILE A 179 10.95 -8.49 11.11
C ILE A 179 11.97 -7.61 11.85
N PRO A 180 11.86 -7.38 13.17
CA PRO A 180 12.90 -6.67 13.92
C PRO A 180 14.28 -7.32 13.78
N VAL A 181 14.35 -8.66 13.84
CA VAL A 181 15.61 -9.43 13.71
C VAL A 181 16.19 -9.30 12.30
N VAL A 182 15.36 -9.37 11.26
CA VAL A 182 15.78 -9.13 9.87
C VAL A 182 16.35 -7.72 9.74
N TRP A 183 15.69 -6.71 10.32
CA TRP A 183 16.19 -5.35 10.27
C TRP A 183 17.54 -5.20 10.96
N GLU A 184 17.66 -5.68 12.19
CA GLU A 184 18.91 -5.63 12.95
C GLU A 184 20.06 -6.30 12.19
N THR A 185 19.80 -7.44 11.53
CA THR A 185 20.81 -8.21 10.80
C THR A 185 21.29 -7.50 9.53
N PHE A 186 20.39 -6.87 8.77
CA PHE A 186 20.68 -6.38 7.42
C PHE A 186 20.77 -4.86 7.29
N LEU A 187 20.41 -4.08 8.32
CA LEU A 187 20.44 -2.62 8.29
C LEU A 187 21.86 -2.06 8.02
N GLY A 188 22.88 -2.65 8.65
CA GLY A 188 24.27 -2.23 8.45
C GLY A 188 24.74 -2.40 7.01
N GLU A 189 24.39 -3.51 6.36
CA GLU A 189 24.68 -3.72 4.94
C GLU A 189 23.89 -2.74 4.06
N ALA A 190 22.60 -2.54 4.35
CA ALA A 190 21.76 -1.60 3.59
C ALA A 190 22.31 -0.17 3.65
N HIS A 191 22.83 0.26 4.80
CA HIS A 191 23.45 1.57 4.96
C HIS A 191 24.75 1.68 4.15
N SER A 192 25.59 0.65 4.16
CA SER A 192 26.81 0.61 3.34
C SER A 192 26.49 0.63 1.83
N ASP A 193 25.49 -0.13 1.40
CA ASP A 193 25.00 -0.16 0.01
C ASP A 193 24.54 1.25 -0.43
N PHE A 194 23.79 1.94 0.45
CA PHE A 194 23.31 3.30 0.22
C PHE A 194 24.46 4.31 0.09
N GLN A 195 25.42 4.31 1.02
CA GLN A 195 26.61 5.19 0.94
C GLN A 195 27.43 4.95 -0.35
N ALA A 196 27.52 3.70 -0.80
CA ALA A 196 28.19 3.37 -2.06
C ALA A 196 27.39 3.90 -3.26
N ALA A 197 26.06 3.86 -3.20
CA ALA A 197 25.18 4.42 -4.23
C ALA A 197 25.26 5.96 -4.28
N GLU A 198 25.31 6.65 -3.15
CA GLU A 198 25.51 8.10 -3.08
C GLU A 198 26.82 8.53 -3.76
N LYS A 199 27.93 7.87 -3.45
CA LYS A 199 29.22 8.16 -4.11
C LYS A 199 29.19 7.94 -5.62
N ARG A 200 28.42 6.95 -6.09
CA ARG A 200 28.22 6.71 -7.54
C ARG A 200 27.34 7.79 -8.16
N TYR A 201 26.29 8.20 -7.45
CA TYR A 201 25.39 9.27 -7.86
C TYR A 201 26.13 10.60 -7.98
N GLU A 202 26.94 10.99 -7.00
CA GLU A 202 27.75 12.21 -7.05
C GLU A 202 28.64 12.25 -8.32
N LYS A 203 29.34 11.15 -8.60
CA LYS A 203 30.17 11.03 -9.82
C LYS A 203 29.34 11.12 -11.10
N ALA A 204 28.19 10.46 -11.13
CA ALA A 204 27.27 10.51 -12.27
C ALA A 204 26.67 11.92 -12.45
N PHE A 205 26.41 12.63 -11.36
CA PHE A 205 25.84 13.97 -11.36
C PHE A 205 26.85 15.01 -11.85
N GLU A 206 28.12 14.91 -11.45
CA GLU A 206 29.19 15.77 -11.98
C GLU A 206 29.43 15.52 -13.49
N LYS A 207 29.37 14.26 -13.92
CA LYS A 207 29.40 13.94 -15.35
C LYS A 207 28.20 14.56 -16.08
N TYR A 208 26.99 14.41 -15.53
CA TYR A 208 25.78 15.02 -16.07
C TYR A 208 25.89 16.54 -16.21
N LYS A 209 26.40 17.25 -15.21
CA LYS A 209 26.64 18.71 -15.28
C LYS A 209 27.60 19.05 -16.42
N THR A 210 28.67 18.27 -16.56
CA THR A 210 29.67 18.47 -17.62
C THR A 210 29.04 18.28 -19.00
N ASP A 211 28.33 17.18 -19.19
CA ASP A 211 27.64 16.83 -20.44
C ASP A 211 26.56 17.86 -20.80
N LEU A 212 25.78 18.32 -19.81
CA LEU A 212 24.77 19.37 -19.97
C LEU A 212 25.41 20.67 -20.44
N SER A 213 26.52 21.09 -19.82
CA SER A 213 27.22 22.31 -20.21
C SER A 213 27.79 22.25 -21.64
N ALA A 214 28.28 21.08 -22.06
CA ALA A 214 28.78 20.84 -23.41
C ALA A 214 27.64 20.87 -24.43
N TRP A 215 26.51 20.25 -24.11
CA TRP A 215 25.30 20.26 -24.92
C TRP A 215 24.75 21.69 -25.09
N THR A 216 24.63 22.47 -24.01
CA THR A 216 24.16 23.87 -24.06
C THR A 216 25.05 24.74 -24.95
N LYS A 217 26.38 24.58 -24.86
CA LYS A 217 27.34 25.28 -25.73
C LYS A 217 27.20 24.89 -27.19
N ALA A 218 26.94 23.61 -27.48
CA ALA A 218 26.73 23.13 -28.85
C ALA A 218 25.42 23.67 -29.45
N GLN A 219 24.33 23.73 -28.67
CA GLN A 219 23.06 24.32 -29.10
C GLN A 219 23.18 25.82 -29.39
N GLY A 220 23.88 26.58 -28.54
CA GLY A 220 24.12 28.02 -28.76
C GLY A 220 24.94 28.31 -30.03
N LYS A 221 25.87 27.42 -30.42
CA LYS A 221 26.60 27.52 -31.69
C LYS A 221 25.73 27.18 -32.90
N LYS A 222 24.85 26.17 -32.81
CA LYS A 222 23.90 25.82 -33.88
C LYS A 222 22.89 26.94 -34.17
N MET A 223 22.38 27.65 -33.16
CA MET A 223 21.51 28.82 -33.35
C MET A 223 22.19 29.93 -34.19
N ARG A 224 23.53 30.02 -34.19
CA ARG A 224 24.28 31.00 -34.99
C ARG A 224 24.57 30.55 -36.43
N SER A 225 24.50 29.26 -36.78
CA SER A 225 24.99 28.74 -38.07
C SER A 225 23.91 28.27 -39.09
N LYS A 226 22.61 28.43 -38.83
CA LYS A 226 21.49 28.08 -39.76
C LYS A 226 21.66 26.74 -40.49
N THR A 227 22.05 25.67 -39.78
CA THR A 227 22.25 24.33 -40.38
C THR A 227 21.21 23.34 -39.86
N THR A 228 20.62 22.52 -40.75
CA THR A 228 19.49 21.60 -40.49
C THR A 228 19.89 20.45 -39.54
N PRO A 229 19.00 19.95 -38.64
CA PRO A 229 19.41 19.04 -37.56
C PRO A 229 19.49 17.57 -38.00
N THR A 230 20.51 16.85 -37.51
CA THR A 230 20.59 15.38 -37.51
C THR A 230 20.20 14.82 -36.14
N ALA A 231 19.31 13.83 -36.12
CA ALA A 231 18.51 13.41 -34.95
C ALA A 231 19.28 12.82 -33.74
N SER A 232 20.53 12.39 -33.88
CA SER A 232 21.27 11.72 -32.79
C SER A 232 22.04 12.68 -31.87
N VAL A 233 22.31 13.91 -32.31
CA VAL A 233 23.17 14.88 -31.61
C VAL A 233 22.38 15.86 -30.73
N ASP A 234 21.04 15.86 -30.83
CA ASP A 234 20.18 16.86 -30.18
C ASP A 234 19.51 16.40 -28.88
N LYS A 235 19.71 15.16 -28.41
CA LYS A 235 19.11 14.69 -27.15
C LYS A 235 19.80 15.34 -25.95
N GLN A 236 19.04 16.11 -25.18
CA GLN A 236 19.48 16.69 -23.92
C GLN A 236 19.88 15.57 -22.93
N PRO A 237 21.00 15.69 -22.20
CA PRO A 237 21.34 14.76 -21.14
C PRO A 237 20.22 14.70 -20.09
N ASN A 238 19.91 13.50 -19.60
CA ASN A 238 18.96 13.30 -18.51
C ASN A 238 19.71 13.30 -17.15
N PRO A 239 19.16 13.94 -16.11
CA PRO A 239 19.75 13.90 -14.78
C PRO A 239 19.74 12.45 -14.24
N PRO A 240 20.79 12.03 -13.52
CA PRO A 240 20.76 10.76 -12.81
C PRO A 240 19.71 10.80 -11.69
N ASN A 241 19.09 9.66 -11.38
CA ASN A 241 18.13 9.55 -10.28
C ASN A 241 18.88 9.54 -8.93
N PRO A 242 18.45 10.32 -7.93
CA PRO A 242 19.04 10.26 -6.60
C PRO A 242 18.80 8.87 -5.98
N PRO A 243 19.77 8.30 -5.26
CA PRO A 243 19.57 7.07 -4.52
C PRO A 243 18.66 7.35 -3.31
N SER A 244 17.84 6.38 -2.93
CA SER A 244 17.10 6.36 -1.67
C SER A 244 17.58 5.22 -0.78
N PRO A 245 17.61 5.39 0.56
CA PRO A 245 17.86 4.29 1.47
C PRO A 245 16.79 3.22 1.27
N ARG A 246 17.22 1.97 1.23
CA ARG A 246 16.33 0.83 1.00
C ARG A 246 15.65 0.35 2.29
N MET A 247 16.36 0.45 3.42
CA MET A 247 15.87 0.09 4.76
C MET A 247 16.06 1.31 5.67
N HIS A 248 15.00 1.73 6.35
CA HIS A 248 15.01 2.83 7.30
C HIS A 248 15.14 2.29 8.73
N GLU A 249 15.87 2.97 9.60
CA GLU A 249 16.13 2.53 10.98
C GLU A 249 14.84 2.43 11.82
N ASP A 250 13.89 3.34 11.59
CA ASP A 250 12.64 3.41 12.33
C ASP A 250 11.55 2.44 11.83
N GLU A 251 11.79 1.76 10.70
CA GLU A 251 10.81 0.87 10.06
C GLU A 251 10.28 -0.24 11.00
N PRO A 252 11.11 -0.94 11.79
CA PRO A 252 10.62 -1.98 12.69
C PRO A 252 9.66 -1.44 13.75
N TYR A 253 9.95 -0.25 14.30
CA TYR A 253 9.07 0.39 15.27
C TYR A 253 7.74 0.75 14.62
N ASN A 254 7.79 1.32 13.42
CA ASN A 254 6.58 1.68 12.68
C ASN A 254 5.75 0.44 12.33
N PHE A 255 6.39 -0.63 11.89
CA PHE A 255 5.75 -1.92 11.66
C PHE A 255 5.10 -2.49 12.92
N LEU A 256 5.79 -2.42 14.06
CA LEU A 256 5.26 -2.90 15.34
C LEU A 256 4.06 -2.08 15.82
N ARG A 257 3.95 -0.79 15.47
CA ARG A 257 2.72 -0.01 15.69
C ARG A 257 1.54 -0.64 14.96
N LEU A 258 1.69 -0.92 13.66
CA LEU A 258 0.67 -1.58 12.86
C LEU A 258 0.32 -2.98 13.39
N SER A 259 1.33 -3.78 13.73
CA SER A 259 1.14 -5.11 14.32
C SER A 259 0.36 -5.04 15.64
N THR A 260 0.70 -4.11 16.52
CA THR A 260 0.04 -3.91 17.82
C THR A 260 -1.41 -3.45 17.63
N CYS A 261 -1.65 -2.48 16.75
CA CYS A 261 -2.98 -2.03 16.35
C CYS A 261 -3.85 -3.21 15.86
N LEU A 262 -3.32 -4.03 14.94
CA LEU A 262 -4.01 -5.21 14.42
C LEU A 262 -4.32 -6.24 15.52
N LYS A 263 -3.41 -6.42 16.47
CA LYS A 263 -3.61 -7.33 17.60
C LYS A 263 -4.74 -6.87 18.52
N ILE A 264 -4.92 -5.56 18.70
CA ILE A 264 -6.03 -4.99 19.46
C ILE A 264 -7.34 -5.14 18.68
N PHE A 265 -7.40 -4.68 17.43
CA PHE A 265 -8.63 -4.69 16.64
C PHE A 265 -9.14 -6.09 16.29
N MET A 266 -8.25 -7.05 16.07
CA MET A 266 -8.61 -8.41 15.64
C MET A 266 -8.46 -9.46 16.75
N GLY A 267 -8.31 -9.01 18.00
CA GLY A 267 -8.33 -9.88 19.17
C GLY A 267 -9.65 -10.64 19.27
N SER A 268 -9.65 -11.80 19.91
CA SER A 268 -10.88 -12.55 20.23
C SER A 268 -11.84 -11.77 21.13
N SER A 269 -11.33 -10.75 21.81
CA SER A 269 -12.04 -9.80 22.65
C SER A 269 -11.41 -8.42 22.50
N VAL A 270 -12.23 -7.37 22.39
CA VAL A 270 -11.79 -5.98 22.30
C VAL A 270 -12.24 -5.24 23.55
N HIS A 271 -11.30 -4.60 24.24
CA HIS A 271 -11.59 -3.75 25.40
C HIS A 271 -11.67 -2.29 24.93
N GLU A 272 -12.75 -1.59 25.26
CA GLU A 272 -13.00 -0.20 24.81
C GLU A 272 -11.86 0.76 25.18
N GLU A 273 -11.23 0.55 26.35
CA GLU A 273 -10.08 1.34 26.81
C GLU A 273 -8.85 1.26 25.89
N ASN A 274 -8.72 0.19 25.10
CA ASN A 274 -7.61 -0.03 24.18
C ASN A 274 -7.88 0.54 22.78
N ILE A 275 -9.13 0.87 22.46
CA ILE A 275 -9.51 1.39 21.13
C ILE A 275 -8.79 2.71 20.81
N PRO A 276 -8.77 3.73 21.70
CA PRO A 276 -8.05 4.98 21.41
C PRO A 276 -6.57 4.75 21.11
N ARG A 277 -5.92 3.82 21.85
CA ARG A 277 -4.52 3.48 21.62
C ARG A 277 -4.31 2.79 20.28
N ALA A 278 -5.21 1.90 19.87
CA ALA A 278 -5.11 1.24 18.56
C ALA A 278 -5.28 2.23 17.40
N VAL A 279 -6.21 3.19 17.53
CA VAL A 279 -6.41 4.26 16.55
C VAL A 279 -5.16 5.14 16.45
N GLU A 280 -4.59 5.59 17.57
CA GLU A 280 -3.36 6.39 17.60
C GLU A 280 -2.19 5.65 16.92
N LEU A 281 -2.01 4.36 17.22
CA LEU A 281 -0.96 3.53 16.59
C LEU A 281 -1.15 3.39 15.08
N LEU A 282 -2.40 3.29 14.61
CA LEU A 282 -2.72 3.25 13.19
C LEU A 282 -2.40 4.58 12.51
N GLU A 283 -2.81 5.70 13.12
CA GLU A 283 -2.55 7.04 12.59
C GLU A 283 -1.04 7.32 12.50
N GLU A 284 -0.29 7.01 13.56
CA GLU A 284 1.18 7.12 13.57
C GLU A 284 1.81 6.30 12.42
N TYR A 285 1.32 5.07 12.22
CA TYR A 285 1.79 4.21 11.14
C TYR A 285 1.49 4.79 9.74
N LEU A 286 0.26 5.27 9.53
CA LEU A 286 -0.18 5.81 8.24
C LEU A 286 0.56 7.11 7.90
N LEU A 287 0.81 7.98 8.88
CA LEU A 287 1.60 9.19 8.66
C LEU A 287 3.02 8.87 8.22
N TYR A 288 3.64 7.86 8.80
CA TYR A 288 4.99 7.42 8.41
C TYR A 288 4.99 6.78 7.00
N LEU A 289 3.95 6.03 6.62
CA LEU A 289 3.82 5.46 5.27
C LEU A 289 3.79 6.53 4.16
N THR A 290 3.29 7.73 4.46
CA THR A 290 3.25 8.85 3.48
C THR A 290 4.59 9.56 3.26
N GLN A 291 5.64 9.20 4.00
CA GLN A 291 6.96 9.84 3.91
C GLN A 291 7.89 9.20 2.87
N PHE A 292 7.48 8.13 2.21
CA PHE A 292 8.22 7.41 1.15
C PHE A 292 7.48 7.43 -0.18
#